data_AF-A0A2K6UWQ3-F1
#
_entry.id   AF-A0A2K6UWQ3-F1
#
_cell.length_a   1.000
_cell.length_b   1.000
_cell.length_c   1.000
_cell.angle_alpha   90.00
_cell.angle_beta   90.00
_cell.angle_gamma   90.00
#
_symmetry.space_group_name_H-M   'P 1'
#
loop_
_entity.id
_entity.type
_entity.pdbx_description
1 polymer ?
#
loop_
_entity_poly.entity_id
_entity_poly.type
_entity_poly.pdbx_seq_one_letter_code
_entity_poly.pdbx_strand_id
1 'polypeptide(L)'
;MAAQLGPHQNRFPSCGKNGVTSLTQKKVLRTPCGAPSVTVTKSHKRGMKGDTVNLRRSVRVKTKVKMQKGERQMAKRFLEERKEELEEVAHELAETEHENTVLRHNIERMKEEKDFTILQKKHLQQEKECLMSKLVEAEMDGAAAAKQVMALKDTIGKLKTEKQMTCTDINTLTRQKELLLQKLSTFEETNRTLRDLLREQHCKEDSERLMEQQGALLKRLAEADSEKARLLLLLQDKDKEVEELLQEIQCEKAQAKTASELSKSMESMRGHLQAQLRSKEAENSRLCMQIKNLERSGNQHKAEVEAIMEQLKELKQKGDRDKESLKKAIRAQKERAEKSEEYAEQLHVQLADKDLYVAEALSTLESWRSRYNQVVKDKGDLELEIIVLNDRVTDLVNQQQTLEEKMREDRDSLVERLHRQTAEYSAFKLENERLKASFAPMEDKLNQSHLEVQQLKASVKNYEGMIDNYKSQVMKTRLEADEVAAQLERCDKENKILKDEMNKEIEAARRQFQSQLADLQQLPDILKITEAKLAECQDQLQGYERKNIDLTAIISDLRSRVRDWQKGSHELTRAGARIPR
;
A
#
# COMPACT_ATOMS: atom_id res chain seq x y z
N MET A 1 -5.78 76.20 11.51
CA MET A 1 -7.06 76.89 11.78
C MET A 1 -7.54 76.38 13.14
N ALA A 2 -7.62 77.15 14.23
CA ALA A 2 -7.79 78.60 14.41
C ALA A 2 -9.13 79.12 13.84
N ALA A 3 -9.97 79.86 14.57
CA ALA A 3 -9.93 80.20 16.01
C ALA A 3 -11.27 80.80 16.50
N GLN A 4 -11.47 80.85 17.83
CA GLN A 4 -12.18 81.95 18.56
C GLN A 4 -13.71 82.13 18.32
N LEU A 5 -14.50 82.80 19.18
CA LEU A 5 -14.27 83.55 20.43
C LEU A 5 -15.51 83.45 21.36
N GLY A 6 -15.38 83.77 22.66
CA GLY A 6 -16.49 84.06 23.59
C GLY A 6 -16.73 85.59 23.68
N PRO A 7 -16.87 86.21 24.88
CA PRO A 7 -17.00 85.64 26.24
C PRO A 7 -17.89 86.45 27.25
N HIS A 8 -17.94 85.99 28.52
CA HIS A 8 -18.14 86.81 29.76
C HIS A 8 -19.54 87.46 30.03
N GLN A 9 -19.90 87.94 31.24
CA GLN A 9 -19.16 88.11 32.53
C GLN A 9 -20.02 87.88 33.81
N ASN A 10 -19.47 88.18 35.01
CA ASN A 10 -20.02 87.88 36.35
C ASN A 10 -20.75 89.07 37.03
N ARG A 11 -21.54 88.80 38.10
CA ARG A 11 -21.24 89.10 39.55
C ARG A 11 -22.46 89.58 40.39
N PHE A 12 -22.42 89.30 41.70
CA PHE A 12 -23.33 89.76 42.76
C PHE A 12 -23.29 91.29 43.00
N PRO A 13 -24.39 91.87 43.53
CA PRO A 13 -24.50 92.20 44.97
C PRO A 13 -25.88 91.80 45.56
N SER A 14 -26.28 92.11 46.81
CA SER A 14 -25.65 92.05 48.15
C SER A 14 -26.76 92.25 49.20
N CYS A 15 -26.52 91.95 50.49
CA CYS A 15 -27.51 92.13 51.57
C CYS A 15 -27.50 93.55 52.17
N GLY A 16 -28.64 94.13 52.58
CA GLY A 16 -28.61 95.35 53.40
C GLY A 16 -29.92 96.05 53.84
N LYS A 17 -30.40 95.69 55.04
CA LYS A 17 -30.72 96.61 56.17
C LYS A 17 -31.89 97.63 56.12
N ASN A 18 -32.73 97.51 57.17
CA ASN A 18 -33.35 98.58 57.99
C ASN A 18 -34.42 99.47 57.29
N GLY A 19 -35.42 100.06 57.96
CA GLY A 19 -35.74 100.35 59.36
C GLY A 19 -36.68 101.59 59.38
N VAL A 20 -37.34 102.06 60.44
CA VAL A 20 -37.27 101.82 61.90
C VAL A 20 -38.61 102.26 62.56
N THR A 21 -38.82 101.89 63.82
CA THR A 21 -39.93 102.17 64.77
C THR A 21 -40.75 103.48 64.68
N SER A 22 -41.99 103.45 65.21
CA SER A 22 -42.48 104.24 66.38
C SER A 22 -43.88 103.70 66.81
N LEU A 23 -44.28 103.39 68.06
CA LEU A 23 -44.38 104.21 69.31
C LEU A 23 -45.38 105.40 69.12
N THR A 24 -46.33 105.79 69.99
CA THR A 24 -46.75 105.49 71.40
C THR A 24 -48.31 105.71 71.52
N GLN A 25 -49.11 105.54 72.60
CA GLN A 25 -49.04 104.88 73.94
C GLN A 25 -50.46 104.77 74.59
N LYS A 26 -50.82 103.62 75.20
CA LYS A 26 -51.19 103.46 76.65
C LYS A 26 -52.25 104.37 77.31
N LYS A 27 -53.26 103.75 77.95
CA LYS A 27 -53.56 103.97 79.40
C LYS A 27 -54.26 102.75 80.08
N VAL A 28 -54.36 102.74 81.42
CA VAL A 28 -54.40 101.51 82.27
C VAL A 28 -55.22 101.68 83.58
N LEU A 29 -56.22 100.80 83.85
CA LEU A 29 -56.85 100.49 85.17
C LEU A 29 -57.62 99.14 85.09
N ARG A 30 -57.81 98.29 86.10
CA ARG A 30 -57.08 97.88 87.33
C ARG A 30 -57.91 96.74 87.99
N THR A 31 -57.30 95.55 88.14
CA THR A 31 -57.38 94.53 89.24
C THR A 31 -58.41 94.64 90.39
N PRO A 32 -58.83 93.55 91.08
CA PRO A 32 -58.12 92.27 91.32
C PRO A 32 -58.99 91.02 91.00
N CYS A 33 -58.90 89.77 91.52
CA CYS A 33 -58.06 89.11 92.55
C CYS A 33 -58.03 87.56 92.35
N GLY A 34 -57.34 86.80 93.23
CA GLY A 34 -57.58 85.35 93.47
C GLY A 34 -56.42 84.38 93.11
N ALA A 35 -55.94 83.62 94.10
CA ALA A 35 -54.88 82.58 94.00
C ALA A 35 -55.31 81.33 94.84
N PRO A 36 -54.61 80.16 94.90
CA PRO A 36 -53.15 79.97 94.86
C PRO A 36 -52.64 78.78 93.99
N SER A 37 -51.33 78.51 94.10
CA SER A 37 -50.55 77.51 93.34
C SER A 37 -50.25 76.24 94.15
N VAL A 38 -50.04 75.10 93.47
CA VAL A 38 -49.27 73.94 93.97
C VAL A 38 -48.32 73.44 92.87
N THR A 39 -47.12 73.00 93.26
CA THR A 39 -45.97 72.68 92.39
C THR A 39 -45.65 71.15 92.35
N VAL A 40 -44.42 70.79 91.96
CA VAL A 40 -43.70 69.51 92.23
C VAL A 40 -43.58 68.46 91.08
N THR A 41 -42.48 68.61 90.34
CA THR A 41 -41.56 67.59 89.77
C THR A 41 -41.99 66.54 88.74
N LYS A 42 -41.13 66.39 87.71
CA LYS A 42 -40.94 65.14 86.95
C LYS A 42 -40.24 64.08 87.80
N SER A 43 -40.51 62.80 87.56
CA SER A 43 -39.51 61.74 87.75
C SER A 43 -39.58 60.71 86.61
N HIS A 44 -38.43 60.17 86.22
CA HIS A 44 -38.32 59.03 85.30
C HIS A 44 -37.95 57.78 86.10
N LYS A 45 -38.59 56.65 85.80
CA LYS A 45 -38.04 55.33 86.15
C LYS A 45 -38.40 54.31 85.06
N ARG A 46 -37.38 53.63 84.53
CA ARG A 46 -37.54 52.49 83.62
C ARG A 46 -38.02 51.27 84.43
N GLY A 47 -38.82 50.41 83.79
CA GLY A 47 -39.22 49.12 84.34
C GLY A 47 -40.03 48.32 83.33
N MET A 48 -39.39 47.40 82.61
CA MET A 48 -40.09 46.53 81.66
C MET A 48 -40.80 45.39 82.39
N LYS A 49 -42.14 45.39 82.37
CA LYS A 49 -43.04 44.23 82.40
C LYS A 49 -44.50 44.72 82.44
N GLY A 50 -45.32 44.40 81.43
CA GLY A 50 -46.78 44.53 81.54
C GLY A 50 -47.53 45.22 80.39
N ASP A 51 -47.17 44.99 79.13
CA ASP A 51 -47.85 45.61 77.97
C ASP A 51 -49.35 45.27 77.88
N THR A 52 -49.76 44.10 78.38
CA THR A 52 -51.17 43.70 78.55
C THR A 52 -51.91 44.50 79.63
N VAL A 53 -51.21 44.92 80.71
CA VAL A 53 -51.79 45.72 81.81
C VAL A 53 -51.94 47.18 81.38
N ASN A 54 -50.96 47.72 80.65
CA ASN A 54 -50.99 49.09 80.14
C ASN A 54 -52.16 49.32 79.19
N LEU A 55 -52.45 48.36 78.28
CA LEU A 55 -53.59 48.48 77.37
C LEU A 55 -54.93 48.50 78.13
N ARG A 56 -55.16 47.59 79.08
CA ARG A 56 -56.39 47.58 79.89
C ARG A 56 -56.55 48.85 80.75
N ARG A 57 -55.46 49.40 81.31
CA ARG A 57 -55.51 50.65 82.09
C ARG A 57 -55.77 51.87 81.20
N SER A 58 -55.12 51.95 80.03
CA SER A 58 -55.31 53.00 79.03
C SER A 58 -56.74 53.03 78.48
N VAL A 59 -57.31 51.87 78.12
CA VAL A 59 -58.71 51.74 77.68
C VAL A 59 -59.67 52.15 78.80
N ARG A 60 -59.52 51.64 80.03
CA ARG A 60 -60.41 51.99 81.15
C ARG A 60 -60.38 53.49 81.48
N VAL A 61 -59.21 54.14 81.39
CA VAL A 61 -59.10 55.61 81.55
C VAL A 61 -59.75 56.34 80.37
N LYS A 62 -59.49 55.95 79.12
CA LYS A 62 -60.15 56.57 77.95
C LYS A 62 -61.68 56.46 78.00
N THR A 63 -62.24 55.32 78.42
CA THR A 63 -63.69 55.17 78.56
C THR A 63 -64.25 56.02 79.70
N LYS A 64 -63.60 56.06 80.88
CA LYS A 64 -64.09 56.88 82.00
C LYS A 64 -63.98 58.40 81.70
N VAL A 65 -62.93 58.83 81.00
CA VAL A 65 -62.80 60.22 80.52
C VAL A 65 -63.81 60.56 79.43
N LYS A 66 -64.16 59.62 78.53
CA LYS A 66 -65.26 59.81 77.57
C LYS A 66 -66.62 59.97 78.28
N MET A 67 -66.93 59.12 79.26
CA MET A 67 -68.16 59.22 80.06
C MET A 67 -68.26 60.57 80.76
N GLN A 68 -67.24 60.95 81.55
CA GLN A 68 -67.23 62.24 82.26
C GLN A 68 -67.24 63.45 81.34
N LYS A 69 -66.70 63.35 80.11
CA LYS A 69 -66.83 64.43 79.12
C LYS A 69 -68.25 64.52 78.55
N GLY A 70 -68.92 63.39 78.31
CA GLY A 70 -70.33 63.35 77.89
C GLY A 70 -71.28 63.89 78.96
N GLU A 71 -71.17 63.37 80.19
CA GLU A 71 -71.90 63.85 81.38
C GLU A 71 -71.75 65.37 81.56
N ARG A 72 -70.51 65.88 81.48
CA ARG A 72 -70.20 67.32 81.61
C ARG A 72 -70.60 68.16 80.39
N GLN A 73 -70.89 67.55 79.24
CA GLN A 73 -71.50 68.23 78.09
C GLN A 73 -73.03 68.29 78.20
N MET A 74 -73.69 67.22 78.68
CA MET A 74 -75.14 67.25 78.91
C MET A 74 -75.50 68.19 80.06
N ALA A 75 -74.76 68.14 81.18
CA ALA A 75 -74.94 69.09 82.28
C ALA A 75 -74.65 70.55 81.87
N LYS A 76 -73.83 70.77 80.82
CA LYS A 76 -73.64 72.12 80.26
C LYS A 76 -74.84 72.57 79.44
N ARG A 77 -75.36 71.72 78.54
CA ARG A 77 -76.56 72.04 77.74
C ARG A 77 -77.75 72.33 78.64
N PHE A 78 -78.02 71.47 79.62
CA PHE A 78 -79.14 71.67 80.55
C PHE A 78 -79.03 72.97 81.36
N LEU A 79 -77.81 73.44 81.67
CA LEU A 79 -77.61 74.75 82.32
C LEU A 79 -77.73 75.94 81.36
N GLU A 80 -77.44 75.76 80.07
CA GLU A 80 -77.66 76.77 79.04
C GLU A 80 -79.17 76.85 78.69
N GLU A 81 -79.85 75.72 78.49
CA GLU A 81 -81.30 75.59 78.31
C GLU A 81 -82.06 76.26 79.48
N ARG A 82 -81.69 75.95 80.74
CA ARG A 82 -82.27 76.59 81.94
C ARG A 82 -81.91 78.07 82.11
N LYS A 83 -80.90 78.58 81.41
CA LYS A 83 -80.52 80.00 81.38
C LYS A 83 -81.30 80.72 80.28
N GLU A 84 -81.47 80.11 79.11
CA GLU A 84 -82.31 80.61 78.01
C GLU A 84 -83.77 80.72 78.46
N GLU A 85 -84.33 79.70 79.13
CA GLU A 85 -85.66 79.76 79.77
C GLU A 85 -85.80 80.91 80.80
N LEU A 86 -84.74 81.20 81.56
CA LEU A 86 -84.74 82.29 82.55
C LEU A 86 -84.60 83.68 81.91
N GLU A 87 -83.89 83.79 80.79
CA GLU A 87 -83.73 85.02 80.02
C GLU A 87 -85.02 85.34 79.22
N GLU A 88 -85.74 84.31 78.75
CA GLU A 88 -87.06 84.41 78.13
C GLU A 88 -88.13 84.90 79.13
N VAL A 89 -88.28 84.22 80.29
CA VAL A 89 -89.24 84.64 81.34
C VAL A 89 -88.90 86.02 81.92
N ALA A 90 -87.62 86.41 81.99
CA ALA A 90 -87.22 87.76 82.38
C ALA A 90 -87.60 88.82 81.33
N HIS A 91 -87.62 88.46 80.05
CA HIS A 91 -88.06 89.33 78.96
C HIS A 91 -89.58 89.51 78.96
N GLU A 92 -90.35 88.42 79.11
CA GLU A 92 -91.82 88.47 79.24
C GLU A 92 -92.27 89.33 80.44
N LEU A 93 -91.56 89.23 81.58
CA LEU A 93 -91.87 90.02 82.76
C LEU A 93 -91.58 91.52 82.53
N ALA A 94 -90.48 91.85 81.84
CA ALA A 94 -90.15 93.24 81.50
C ALA A 94 -91.16 93.86 80.51
N GLU A 95 -91.65 93.08 79.55
CA GLU A 95 -92.69 93.52 78.62
C GLU A 95 -94.04 93.73 79.32
N THR A 96 -94.47 92.79 80.16
CA THR A 96 -95.73 92.92 80.91
C THR A 96 -95.71 94.01 81.98
N GLU A 97 -94.54 94.30 82.60
CA GLU A 97 -94.36 95.51 83.41
C GLU A 97 -94.47 96.79 82.57
N HIS A 98 -93.85 96.83 81.38
CA HIS A 98 -93.94 97.97 80.48
C HIS A 98 -95.39 98.26 80.05
N GLU A 99 -96.14 97.24 79.61
CA GLU A 99 -97.57 97.36 79.30
C GLU A 99 -98.37 97.92 80.49
N ASN A 100 -98.09 97.46 81.71
CA ASN A 100 -98.76 97.96 82.92
C ASN A 100 -98.54 99.47 83.13
N THR A 101 -97.33 99.98 82.86
CA THR A 101 -97.05 101.43 82.95
C THR A 101 -97.79 102.23 81.87
N VAL A 102 -97.84 101.72 80.64
CA VAL A 102 -98.55 102.34 79.51
C VAL A 102 -100.07 102.38 79.75
N LEU A 103 -100.64 101.30 80.27
CA LEU A 103 -102.07 101.23 80.62
C LEU A 103 -102.45 102.24 81.72
N ARG A 104 -101.62 102.36 82.77
CA ARG A 104 -101.83 103.36 83.84
C ARG A 104 -101.80 104.80 83.31
N HIS A 105 -100.84 105.12 82.45
CA HIS A 105 -100.74 106.46 81.85
C HIS A 105 -101.95 106.79 80.96
N ASN A 106 -102.43 105.83 80.16
CA ASN A 106 -103.63 106.02 79.34
C ASN A 106 -104.91 106.22 80.17
N ILE A 107 -105.04 105.54 81.32
CA ILE A 107 -106.19 105.72 82.23
C ILE A 107 -106.21 107.12 82.86
N GLU A 108 -105.04 107.72 83.15
CA GLU A 108 -104.98 109.08 83.70
C GLU A 108 -105.42 110.13 82.66
N ARG A 109 -104.84 110.08 81.45
CA ARG A 109 -105.18 110.95 80.32
C ARG A 109 -106.68 110.94 79.98
N MET A 110 -107.30 109.75 79.97
CA MET A 110 -108.75 109.60 79.75
C MET A 110 -109.63 110.32 80.78
N LYS A 111 -109.15 110.56 82.00
CA LYS A 111 -109.91 111.35 83.00
C LYS A 111 -109.86 112.84 82.67
N GLU A 112 -108.67 113.34 82.33
CA GLU A 112 -108.39 114.75 82.02
C GLU A 112 -109.18 115.21 80.78
N GLU A 113 -109.14 114.43 79.70
CA GLU A 113 -109.91 114.67 78.46
C GLU A 113 -111.44 114.74 78.75
N LYS A 114 -111.94 113.86 79.63
CA LYS A 114 -113.35 113.82 80.04
C LYS A 114 -113.76 115.05 80.87
N ASP A 115 -112.92 115.51 81.79
CA ASP A 115 -113.24 116.66 82.64
C ASP A 115 -113.14 117.99 81.87
N PHE A 116 -112.20 118.11 80.94
CA PHE A 116 -112.15 119.23 79.97
C PHE A 116 -113.43 119.30 79.11
N THR A 117 -113.91 118.14 78.62
CA THR A 117 -115.16 118.05 77.83
C THR A 117 -116.39 118.52 78.63
N ILE A 118 -116.43 118.27 79.95
CA ILE A 118 -117.52 118.72 80.83
C ILE A 118 -117.47 120.25 81.04
N LEU A 119 -116.28 120.83 81.17
CA LEU A 119 -116.08 122.29 81.26
C LEU A 119 -116.52 122.99 79.98
N GLN A 120 -116.08 122.51 78.80
CA GLN A 120 -116.44 123.10 77.51
C GLN A 120 -117.96 123.12 77.27
N LYS A 121 -118.66 122.02 77.59
CA LYS A 121 -120.13 121.95 77.45
C LYS A 121 -120.87 122.92 78.37
N LYS A 122 -120.37 123.18 79.58
CA LYS A 122 -120.96 124.21 80.47
C LYS A 122 -120.79 125.62 79.91
N HIS A 123 -119.62 125.94 79.37
CA HIS A 123 -119.35 127.25 78.78
C HIS A 123 -120.28 127.55 77.58
N LEU A 124 -120.37 126.61 76.62
CA LEU A 124 -121.26 126.76 75.45
C LEU A 124 -122.74 126.90 75.84
N GLN A 125 -123.19 126.20 76.88
CA GLN A 125 -124.55 126.34 77.39
C GLN A 125 -124.80 127.73 77.99
N GLN A 126 -123.85 128.28 78.75
CA GLN A 126 -123.94 129.63 79.32
C GLN A 126 -123.95 130.73 78.25
N GLU A 127 -123.12 130.62 77.20
CA GLU A 127 -123.13 131.57 76.09
C GLU A 127 -124.46 131.54 75.33
N LYS A 128 -125.02 130.34 75.09
CA LYS A 128 -126.33 130.17 74.47
C LYS A 128 -127.45 130.77 75.31
N GLU A 129 -127.44 130.56 76.62
CA GLU A 129 -128.41 131.15 77.55
C GLU A 129 -128.32 132.69 77.57
N CYS A 130 -127.10 133.24 77.57
CA CYS A 130 -126.86 134.68 77.49
C CYS A 130 -127.43 135.30 76.19
N LEU A 131 -127.12 134.70 75.04
CA LEU A 131 -127.58 135.20 73.74
C LEU A 131 -129.09 135.08 73.58
N MET A 132 -129.69 133.99 74.06
CA MET A 132 -131.15 133.82 74.10
C MET A 132 -131.83 134.84 75.03
N SER A 133 -131.27 135.13 76.21
CA SER A 133 -131.80 136.18 77.10
C SER A 133 -131.77 137.54 76.42
N LYS A 134 -130.65 137.90 75.79
CA LYS A 134 -130.51 139.20 75.12
C LYS A 134 -131.41 139.34 73.87
N LEU A 135 -131.69 138.23 73.18
CA LEU A 135 -132.67 138.19 72.09
C LEU A 135 -134.08 138.52 72.62
N VAL A 136 -134.52 137.86 73.69
CA VAL A 136 -135.84 138.10 74.31
C VAL A 136 -135.96 139.52 74.86
N GLU A 137 -134.91 140.07 75.48
CA GLU A 137 -134.87 141.47 75.91
C GLU A 137 -135.07 142.44 74.73
N ALA A 138 -134.38 142.22 73.61
CA ALA A 138 -134.51 143.05 72.41
C ALA A 138 -135.90 142.92 71.77
N GLU A 139 -136.51 141.73 71.75
CA GLU A 139 -137.91 141.54 71.32
C GLU A 139 -138.90 142.29 72.24
N MET A 140 -138.70 142.22 73.56
CA MET A 140 -139.54 142.89 74.55
C MET A 140 -139.45 144.42 74.45
N ASP A 141 -138.25 144.97 74.30
CA ASP A 141 -138.08 146.42 74.11
C ASP A 141 -138.56 146.89 72.73
N GLY A 142 -138.35 146.10 71.67
CA GLY A 142 -138.91 146.37 70.35
C GLY A 142 -140.43 146.38 70.36
N ALA A 143 -141.07 145.44 71.06
CA ALA A 143 -142.51 145.41 71.28
C ALA A 143 -143.01 146.58 72.15
N ALA A 144 -142.22 147.03 73.13
CA ALA A 144 -142.53 148.21 73.94
C ALA A 144 -142.45 149.51 73.12
N ALA A 145 -141.41 149.66 72.30
CA ALA A 145 -141.27 150.76 71.34
C ALA A 145 -142.41 150.77 70.33
N ALA A 146 -142.75 149.62 69.73
CA ALA A 146 -143.87 149.49 68.78
C ALA A 146 -145.23 149.88 69.41
N LYS A 147 -145.51 149.43 70.65
CA LYS A 147 -146.69 149.87 71.41
C LYS A 147 -146.70 151.38 71.65
N GLN A 148 -145.54 151.96 71.95
CA GLN A 148 -145.41 153.41 72.16
C GLN A 148 -145.53 154.23 70.86
N VAL A 149 -145.12 153.68 69.71
CA VAL A 149 -145.42 154.25 68.38
C VAL A 149 -146.93 154.29 68.15
N MET A 150 -147.67 153.24 68.50
CA MET A 150 -149.14 153.24 68.37
C MET A 150 -149.79 154.26 69.32
N ALA A 151 -149.35 154.34 70.58
CA ALA A 151 -149.88 155.33 71.53
C ALA A 151 -149.63 156.79 71.08
N LEU A 152 -148.46 157.09 70.51
CA LEU A 152 -148.16 158.38 69.90
C LEU A 152 -149.02 158.63 68.64
N LYS A 153 -149.20 157.61 67.78
CA LYS A 153 -150.05 157.70 66.58
C LYS A 153 -151.51 157.96 66.93
N ASP A 154 -152.04 157.31 67.96
CA ASP A 154 -153.43 157.47 68.40
C ASP A 154 -153.68 158.81 69.09
N THR A 155 -152.69 159.34 69.83
CA THR A 155 -152.78 160.70 70.37
C THR A 155 -152.71 161.75 69.25
N ILE A 156 -151.79 161.64 68.29
CA ILE A 156 -151.79 162.48 67.07
C ILE A 156 -153.12 162.35 66.31
N GLY A 157 -153.68 161.15 66.21
CA GLY A 157 -154.95 160.87 65.55
C GLY A 157 -156.13 161.59 66.17
N LYS A 158 -156.22 161.62 67.52
CA LYS A 158 -157.24 162.38 68.25
C LYS A 158 -157.07 163.88 68.04
N LEU A 159 -155.86 164.40 68.24
CA LEU A 159 -155.55 165.83 68.10
C LEU A 159 -155.82 166.37 66.70
N LYS A 160 -155.71 165.53 65.66
CA LYS A 160 -156.09 165.88 64.28
C LYS A 160 -157.59 166.15 64.10
N THR A 161 -158.46 165.71 65.02
CA THR A 161 -159.92 165.89 64.92
C THR A 161 -160.45 167.13 65.64
N GLU A 162 -159.68 167.71 66.56
CA GLU A 162 -160.07 168.92 67.31
C GLU A 162 -159.49 170.19 66.68
N LYS A 163 -160.32 171.22 66.49
CA LYS A 163 -159.96 172.42 65.70
C LYS A 163 -159.14 173.47 66.45
N GLN A 164 -158.83 173.24 67.73
CA GLN A 164 -158.01 174.13 68.57
C GLN A 164 -157.17 173.26 69.51
N MET A 165 -155.84 173.41 69.45
CA MET A 165 -154.89 172.69 70.31
C MET A 165 -154.78 173.36 71.68
N THR A 166 -154.91 172.60 72.76
CA THR A 166 -154.71 173.10 74.13
C THR A 166 -153.26 172.89 74.60
N CYS A 167 -152.86 173.61 75.66
CA CYS A 167 -151.55 173.40 76.29
C CYS A 167 -151.39 171.96 76.86
N THR A 168 -152.49 171.39 77.38
CA THR A 168 -152.57 170.00 77.82
C THR A 168 -152.29 168.99 76.70
N ASP A 169 -152.69 169.29 75.48
CA ASP A 169 -152.45 168.44 74.31
C ASP A 169 -150.98 168.46 73.89
N ILE A 170 -150.38 169.65 73.86
CA ILE A 170 -148.95 169.84 73.55
C ILE A 170 -148.09 169.09 74.58
N ASN A 171 -148.43 169.19 75.87
CA ASN A 171 -147.72 168.48 76.93
C ASN A 171 -147.90 166.95 76.84
N THR A 172 -149.11 166.48 76.51
CA THR A 172 -149.40 165.05 76.31
C THR A 172 -148.64 164.49 75.11
N LEU A 173 -148.63 165.21 73.99
CA LEU A 173 -147.91 164.84 72.77
C LEU A 173 -146.38 164.84 72.98
N THR A 174 -145.86 165.83 73.72
CA THR A 174 -144.43 165.92 74.07
C THR A 174 -144.02 164.74 74.95
N ARG A 175 -144.80 164.40 75.99
CA ARG A 175 -144.55 163.23 76.83
C ARG A 175 -144.64 161.91 76.08
N GLN A 176 -145.58 161.77 75.13
CA GLN A 176 -145.69 160.60 74.25
C GLN A 176 -144.47 160.45 73.33
N LYS A 177 -143.92 161.57 72.82
CA LYS A 177 -142.71 161.62 72.00
C LYS A 177 -141.45 161.29 72.82
N GLU A 178 -141.31 161.85 74.02
CA GLU A 178 -140.16 161.59 74.91
C GLU A 178 -140.11 160.12 75.32
N LEU A 179 -141.26 159.55 75.72
CA LEU A 179 -141.35 158.12 76.06
C LEU A 179 -141.08 157.21 74.84
N LEU A 180 -141.44 157.64 73.63
CA LEU A 180 -141.07 156.93 72.40
C LEU A 180 -139.55 156.98 72.16
N LEU A 181 -138.92 158.15 72.28
CA LEU A 181 -137.46 158.29 72.13
C LEU A 181 -136.71 157.46 73.17
N GLN A 182 -137.18 157.43 74.42
CA GLN A 182 -136.61 156.57 75.46
C GLN A 182 -136.74 155.08 75.08
N LYS A 183 -137.90 154.64 74.59
CA LYS A 183 -138.11 153.24 74.19
C LYS A 183 -137.41 152.83 72.90
N LEU A 184 -137.14 153.77 71.99
CA LEU A 184 -136.24 153.53 70.87
C LEU A 184 -134.79 153.43 71.32
N SER A 185 -134.32 154.28 72.25
CA SER A 185 -132.95 154.17 72.81
C SER A 185 -132.72 152.82 73.48
N THR A 186 -133.62 152.35 74.36
CA THR A 186 -133.45 151.04 75.03
C THR A 186 -133.49 149.87 74.04
N PHE A 187 -134.33 149.96 73.00
CA PHE A 187 -134.33 148.97 71.91
C PHE A 187 -133.05 149.03 71.06
N GLU A 188 -132.53 150.21 70.72
CA GLU A 188 -131.28 150.37 69.98
C GLU A 188 -130.07 149.85 70.78
N GLU A 189 -130.04 150.09 72.09
CA GLU A 189 -129.02 149.57 73.00
C GLU A 189 -129.08 148.03 73.14
N THR A 190 -130.27 147.46 73.36
CA THR A 190 -130.42 145.99 73.47
C THR A 190 -130.18 145.28 72.14
N ASN A 191 -130.65 145.84 71.02
CA ASN A 191 -130.41 145.33 69.67
C ASN A 191 -128.93 145.44 69.26
N ARG A 192 -128.24 146.54 69.64
CA ARG A 192 -126.78 146.67 69.47
C ARG A 192 -126.02 145.61 70.27
N THR A 193 -126.33 145.47 71.56
CA THR A 193 -125.73 144.44 72.42
C THR A 193 -125.90 143.04 71.82
N LEU A 194 -127.09 142.72 71.28
CA LEU A 194 -127.36 141.44 70.62
C LEU A 194 -126.52 141.25 69.34
N ARG A 195 -126.34 142.30 68.51
CA ARG A 195 -125.45 142.25 67.33
C ARG A 195 -123.98 142.10 67.70
N ASP A 196 -123.57 142.60 68.86
CA ASP A 196 -122.20 142.44 69.34
C ASP A 196 -121.95 140.98 69.77
N LEU A 197 -122.87 140.38 70.55
CA LEU A 197 -122.84 138.95 70.90
C LEU A 197 -122.89 138.03 69.66
N LEU A 198 -123.75 138.32 68.68
CA LEU A 198 -123.83 137.56 67.42
C LEU A 198 -122.53 137.65 66.59
N ARG A 199 -121.85 138.80 66.61
CA ARG A 199 -120.55 138.94 65.94
C ARG A 199 -119.44 138.18 66.66
N GLU A 200 -119.41 138.21 68.00
CA GLU A 200 -118.44 137.41 68.77
C GLU A 200 -118.62 135.90 68.52
N GLN A 201 -119.86 135.41 68.41
CA GLN A 201 -120.13 134.01 68.08
C GLN A 201 -119.62 133.64 66.67
N HIS A 202 -119.90 134.43 65.62
CA HIS A 202 -119.33 134.16 64.30
C HIS A 202 -117.79 134.25 64.27
N CYS A 203 -117.18 135.20 64.99
CA CYS A 203 -115.72 135.26 65.10
C CYS A 203 -115.12 134.02 65.81
N LYS A 204 -115.84 133.41 66.76
CA LYS A 204 -115.46 132.13 67.37
C LYS A 204 -115.63 130.97 66.39
N GLU A 205 -116.79 130.84 65.73
CA GLU A 205 -117.03 129.80 64.72
C GLU A 205 -115.96 129.79 63.61
N ASP A 206 -115.60 130.96 63.06
CA ASP A 206 -114.61 131.05 61.99
C ASP A 206 -113.17 130.81 62.51
N SER A 207 -112.88 131.13 63.77
CA SER A 207 -111.63 130.77 64.44
C SER A 207 -111.53 129.25 64.66
N GLU A 208 -112.60 128.60 65.12
CA GLU A 208 -112.67 127.15 65.28
C GLU A 208 -112.54 126.42 63.93
N ARG A 209 -113.28 126.85 62.90
CA ARG A 209 -113.14 126.34 61.52
C ARG A 209 -111.72 126.50 60.98
N LEU A 210 -111.05 127.63 61.27
CA LEU A 210 -109.67 127.85 60.85
C LEU A 210 -108.70 126.90 61.58
N MET A 211 -108.90 126.67 62.88
CA MET A 211 -108.12 125.71 63.66
C MET A 211 -108.35 124.25 63.19
N GLU A 212 -109.58 123.86 62.86
CA GLU A 212 -109.89 122.57 62.25
C GLU A 212 -109.20 122.40 60.88
N GLN A 213 -109.22 123.44 60.03
CA GLN A 213 -108.53 123.42 58.74
C GLN A 213 -107.01 123.32 58.90
N GLN A 214 -106.42 124.05 59.85
CA GLN A 214 -104.99 123.94 60.17
C GLN A 214 -104.64 122.53 60.67
N GLY A 215 -105.44 121.95 61.57
CA GLY A 215 -105.27 120.57 62.04
C GLY A 215 -105.36 119.54 60.91
N ALA A 216 -106.33 119.69 60.00
CA ALA A 216 -106.49 118.82 58.84
C ALA A 216 -105.32 118.93 57.84
N LEU A 217 -104.77 120.14 57.65
CA LEU A 217 -103.58 120.36 56.81
C LEU A 217 -102.32 119.78 57.45
N LEU A 218 -102.10 119.98 58.76
CA LEU A 218 -100.98 119.38 59.49
C LEU A 218 -101.03 117.85 59.48
N LYS A 219 -102.24 117.26 59.64
CA LYS A 219 -102.43 115.82 59.52
C LYS A 219 -102.07 115.31 58.12
N ARG A 220 -102.56 115.96 57.06
CA ARG A 220 -102.21 115.62 55.66
C ARG A 220 -100.71 115.78 55.36
N LEU A 221 -100.05 116.76 55.96
CA LEU A 221 -98.62 116.94 55.82
C LEU A 221 -97.84 115.78 56.49
N ALA A 222 -98.21 115.41 57.72
CA ALA A 222 -97.63 114.26 58.41
C ALA A 222 -97.89 112.92 57.68
N GLU A 223 -99.09 112.73 57.14
CA GLU A 223 -99.42 111.59 56.27
C GLU A 223 -98.51 111.57 55.02
N ALA A 224 -98.36 112.71 54.34
CA ALA A 224 -97.52 112.82 53.13
C ALA A 224 -96.02 112.64 53.42
N ASP A 225 -95.49 113.17 54.52
CA ASP A 225 -94.09 112.95 54.91
C ASP A 225 -93.84 111.49 55.36
N SER A 226 -94.83 110.83 55.98
CA SER A 226 -94.74 109.39 56.32
C SER A 226 -94.72 108.50 55.07
N GLU A 227 -95.55 108.82 54.07
CA GLU A 227 -95.58 108.12 52.79
C GLU A 227 -94.30 108.38 51.98
N LYS A 228 -93.80 109.62 51.99
CA LYS A 228 -92.50 109.99 51.40
C LYS A 228 -91.34 109.24 52.06
N ALA A 229 -91.32 109.11 53.38
CA ALA A 229 -90.31 108.31 54.07
C ALA A 229 -90.40 106.81 53.69
N ARG A 230 -91.62 106.26 53.60
CA ARG A 230 -91.88 104.88 53.15
C ARG A 230 -91.43 104.65 51.71
N LEU A 231 -91.69 105.60 50.81
CA LEU A 231 -91.27 105.54 49.41
C LEU A 231 -89.76 105.68 49.24
N LEU A 232 -89.08 106.48 50.06
CA LEU A 232 -87.62 106.59 50.07
C LEU A 232 -86.95 105.29 50.54
N LEU A 233 -87.49 104.63 51.56
CA LEU A 233 -87.03 103.30 51.99
C LEU A 233 -87.25 102.25 50.89
N LEU A 234 -88.45 102.21 50.29
CA LEU A 234 -88.76 101.29 49.20
C LEU A 234 -87.88 101.52 47.96
N LEU A 235 -87.57 102.78 47.64
CA LEU A 235 -86.63 103.12 46.57
C LEU A 235 -85.22 102.60 46.92
N GLN A 236 -84.73 102.85 48.13
CA GLN A 236 -83.41 102.38 48.57
C GLN A 236 -83.31 100.85 48.57
N ASP A 237 -84.39 100.13 48.92
CA ASP A 237 -84.43 98.67 48.85
C ASP A 237 -84.47 98.16 47.39
N LYS A 238 -85.11 98.90 46.47
CA LYS A 238 -85.08 98.59 45.04
C LYS A 238 -83.74 98.93 44.37
N ASP A 239 -83.04 99.96 44.83
CA ASP A 239 -81.67 100.26 44.39
C ASP A 239 -80.72 99.14 44.80
N LYS A 240 -80.83 98.59 46.04
CA LYS A 240 -80.07 97.40 46.47
C LYS A 240 -80.37 96.18 45.60
N GLU A 241 -81.65 95.88 45.34
CA GLU A 241 -82.07 94.76 44.49
C GLU A 241 -81.50 94.88 43.07
N VAL A 242 -81.42 96.11 42.54
CA VAL A 242 -80.75 96.39 41.25
C VAL A 242 -79.23 96.20 41.35
N GLU A 243 -78.56 96.65 42.42
CA GLU A 243 -77.13 96.40 42.63
C GLU A 243 -76.79 94.91 42.80
N GLU A 244 -77.65 94.14 43.46
CA GLU A 244 -77.52 92.68 43.63
C GLU A 244 -77.71 91.96 42.28
N LEU A 245 -78.79 92.25 41.54
CA LEU A 245 -79.02 91.69 40.21
C LEU A 245 -77.92 92.07 39.21
N LEU A 246 -77.36 93.28 39.30
CA LEU A 246 -76.21 93.68 38.49
C LEU A 246 -74.94 92.88 38.85
N GLN A 247 -74.72 92.55 40.11
CA GLN A 247 -73.63 91.67 40.53
C GLN A 247 -73.84 90.23 40.02
N GLU A 248 -75.04 89.68 40.16
CA GLU A 248 -75.37 88.36 39.61
C GLU A 248 -75.13 88.28 38.09
N ILE A 249 -75.58 89.29 37.34
CA ILE A 249 -75.37 89.36 35.88
C ILE A 249 -73.87 89.41 35.52
N GLN A 250 -73.02 90.07 36.32
CA GLN A 250 -71.57 90.07 36.08
C GLN A 250 -70.92 88.73 36.46
N CYS A 251 -71.38 88.08 37.53
CA CYS A 251 -70.96 86.74 37.94
C CYS A 251 -71.32 85.68 36.89
N GLU A 252 -72.55 85.66 36.39
CA GLU A 252 -72.98 84.79 35.29
C GLU A 252 -72.21 85.08 34.00
N LYS A 253 -71.96 86.35 33.68
CA LYS A 253 -71.13 86.76 32.52
C LYS A 253 -69.67 86.34 32.67
N ALA A 254 -69.14 86.20 33.89
CA ALA A 254 -67.83 85.63 34.16
C ALA A 254 -67.83 84.10 34.02
N GLN A 255 -68.81 83.42 34.58
CA GLN A 255 -69.00 81.96 34.44
C GLN A 255 -69.18 81.53 32.97
N ALA A 256 -69.98 82.27 32.19
CA ALA A 256 -70.18 82.01 30.77
C ALA A 256 -68.87 82.14 29.95
N LYS A 257 -67.96 83.06 30.34
CA LYS A 257 -66.64 83.18 29.72
C LYS A 257 -65.75 81.98 30.06
N THR A 258 -65.62 81.62 31.34
CA THR A 258 -64.76 80.49 31.75
C THR A 258 -65.29 79.16 31.21
N ALA A 259 -66.60 78.98 31.12
CA ALA A 259 -67.22 77.84 30.43
C ALA A 259 -66.92 77.83 28.92
N SER A 260 -66.95 78.99 28.25
CA SER A 260 -66.57 79.11 26.83
C SER A 260 -65.09 78.79 26.59
N GLU A 261 -64.20 79.25 27.47
CA GLU A 261 -62.76 78.99 27.41
C GLU A 261 -62.44 77.52 27.70
N LEU A 262 -63.10 76.91 28.69
CA LEU A 262 -63.03 75.47 28.95
C LEU A 262 -63.53 74.65 27.76
N SER A 263 -64.65 75.02 27.15
CA SER A 263 -65.20 74.37 25.96
C SER A 263 -64.23 74.43 24.78
N LYS A 264 -63.62 75.59 24.50
CA LYS A 264 -62.57 75.75 23.48
C LYS A 264 -61.33 74.89 23.77
N SER A 265 -60.92 74.81 25.03
CA SER A 265 -59.80 73.98 25.48
C SER A 265 -60.09 72.48 25.29
N MET A 266 -61.29 72.03 25.68
CA MET A 266 -61.75 70.66 25.48
C MET A 266 -61.86 70.28 24.00
N GLU A 267 -62.35 71.18 23.14
CA GLU A 267 -62.43 70.92 21.70
C GLU A 267 -61.03 70.86 21.06
N SER A 268 -60.12 71.75 21.47
CA SER A 268 -58.71 71.69 21.05
C SER A 268 -58.03 70.38 21.46
N MET A 269 -58.26 69.94 22.71
CA MET A 269 -57.79 68.65 23.21
C MET A 269 -58.41 67.47 22.45
N ARG A 270 -59.71 67.52 22.14
CA ARG A 270 -60.41 66.51 21.33
C ARG A 270 -59.80 66.40 19.93
N GLY A 271 -59.57 67.53 19.27
CA GLY A 271 -58.90 67.61 17.97
C GLY A 271 -57.48 67.03 18.01
N HIS A 272 -56.70 67.39 19.03
CA HIS A 272 -55.35 66.87 19.23
C HIS A 272 -55.31 65.34 19.45
N LEU A 273 -56.18 64.82 20.31
CA LEU A 273 -56.30 63.37 20.55
C LEU A 273 -56.79 62.63 19.29
N GLN A 274 -57.72 63.20 18.52
CA GLN A 274 -58.17 62.59 17.26
C GLN A 274 -57.07 62.62 16.17
N ALA A 275 -56.18 63.61 16.18
CA ALA A 275 -55.00 63.64 15.32
C ALA A 275 -53.94 62.60 15.75
N GLN A 276 -53.69 62.44 17.05
CA GLN A 276 -52.83 61.36 17.56
C GLN A 276 -53.37 59.98 17.19
N LEU A 277 -54.69 59.75 17.32
CA LEU A 277 -55.34 58.49 16.98
C LEU A 277 -55.11 58.14 15.50
N ARG A 278 -55.42 59.05 14.57
CA ARG A 278 -55.19 58.85 13.12
C ARG A 278 -53.71 58.59 12.79
N SER A 279 -52.79 59.25 13.49
CA SER A 279 -51.35 59.00 13.35
C SER A 279 -50.98 57.57 13.76
N LYS A 280 -51.51 57.08 14.89
CA LYS A 280 -51.30 55.72 15.37
C LYS A 280 -52.01 54.65 14.54
N GLU A 281 -53.18 54.96 13.96
CA GLU A 281 -53.87 54.09 13.00
C GLU A 281 -53.05 53.91 11.70
N ALA A 282 -52.44 54.99 11.20
CA ALA A 282 -51.54 54.95 10.04
C ALA A 282 -50.23 54.20 10.35
N GLU A 283 -49.64 54.41 11.53
CA GLU A 283 -48.46 53.68 12.00
C GLU A 283 -48.74 52.18 12.13
N ASN A 284 -49.85 51.79 12.77
CA ASN A 284 -50.29 50.39 12.87
C ASN A 284 -50.52 49.79 11.47
N SER A 285 -51.16 50.51 10.55
CA SER A 285 -51.37 50.05 9.17
C SER A 285 -50.05 49.78 8.44
N ARG A 286 -49.05 50.65 8.62
CA ARG A 286 -47.67 50.44 8.12
C ARG A 286 -47.01 49.23 8.75
N LEU A 287 -47.09 49.07 10.07
CA LEU A 287 -46.50 47.94 10.79
C LEU A 287 -47.15 46.60 10.36
N CYS A 288 -48.47 46.53 10.22
CA CYS A 288 -49.17 45.36 9.69
C CYS A 288 -48.74 45.00 8.25
N MET A 289 -48.44 45.99 7.40
CA MET A 289 -47.89 45.74 6.07
C MET A 289 -46.44 45.28 6.10
N GLN A 290 -45.61 45.79 7.03
CA GLN A 290 -44.25 45.29 7.24
C GLN A 290 -44.25 43.84 7.74
N ILE A 291 -45.11 43.50 8.71
CA ILE A 291 -45.30 42.13 9.20
C ILE A 291 -45.72 41.20 8.05
N LYS A 292 -46.75 41.55 7.27
CA LYS A 292 -47.19 40.76 6.10
C LYS A 292 -46.11 40.59 5.02
N ASN A 293 -45.20 41.55 4.88
CA ASN A 293 -44.07 41.42 3.97
C ASN A 293 -43.03 40.44 4.52
N LEU A 294 -42.68 40.55 5.82
CA LEU A 294 -41.75 39.64 6.49
C LEU A 294 -42.28 38.19 6.53
N GLU A 295 -43.57 38.00 6.78
CA GLU A 295 -44.26 36.70 6.71
C GLU A 295 -44.14 36.07 5.31
N ARG A 296 -44.33 36.85 4.24
CA ARG A 296 -44.17 36.35 2.87
C ARG A 296 -42.72 35.97 2.56
N SER A 297 -41.73 36.78 2.94
CA SER A 297 -40.32 36.40 2.76
C SER A 297 -39.92 35.18 3.61
N GLY A 298 -40.44 35.06 4.84
CA GLY A 298 -40.20 33.89 5.69
C GLY A 298 -40.78 32.61 5.10
N ASN A 299 -41.99 32.67 4.56
CA ASN A 299 -42.62 31.55 3.86
C ASN A 299 -41.89 31.20 2.55
N GLN A 300 -41.39 32.20 1.80
CA GLN A 300 -40.57 31.97 0.62
C GLN A 300 -39.25 31.26 0.98
N HIS A 301 -38.48 31.78 1.94
CA HIS A 301 -37.23 31.16 2.38
C HIS A 301 -37.43 29.77 2.97
N LYS A 302 -38.57 29.52 3.63
CA LYS A 302 -38.95 28.17 4.07
C LYS A 302 -39.12 27.21 2.87
N ALA A 303 -39.83 27.62 1.82
CA ALA A 303 -40.00 26.82 0.61
C ALA A 303 -38.69 26.61 -0.16
N GLU A 304 -37.81 27.61 -0.19
CA GLU A 304 -36.45 27.50 -0.75
C GLU A 304 -35.61 26.46 0.02
N VAL A 305 -35.66 26.46 1.36
CA VAL A 305 -34.99 25.46 2.20
C VAL A 305 -35.58 24.06 2.00
N GLU A 306 -36.90 23.92 1.92
CA GLU A 306 -37.57 22.63 1.66
C GLU A 306 -37.17 22.06 0.30
N ALA A 307 -37.08 22.89 -0.75
CA ALA A 307 -36.60 22.49 -2.07
C ALA A 307 -35.13 22.06 -2.06
N ILE A 308 -34.24 22.80 -1.38
CA ILE A 308 -32.81 22.45 -1.24
C ILE A 308 -32.64 21.14 -0.45
N MET A 309 -33.46 20.91 0.58
CA MET A 309 -33.43 19.67 1.36
C MET A 309 -33.84 18.45 0.52
N GLU A 310 -34.83 18.58 -0.38
CA GLU A 310 -35.20 17.49 -1.28
C GLU A 310 -34.13 17.25 -2.36
N GLN A 311 -33.56 18.30 -2.96
CA GLN A 311 -32.41 18.16 -3.88
C GLN A 311 -31.21 17.44 -3.22
N LEU A 312 -30.91 17.76 -1.96
CA LEU A 312 -29.86 17.08 -1.19
C LEU A 312 -30.19 15.59 -0.95
N LYS A 313 -31.48 15.25 -0.78
CA LYS A 313 -31.98 13.89 -0.61
C LYS A 313 -31.93 13.09 -1.93
N GLU A 314 -32.28 13.70 -3.06
CA GLU A 314 -32.11 13.12 -4.39
C GLU A 314 -30.63 12.87 -4.72
N LEU A 315 -29.74 13.83 -4.46
CA LEU A 315 -28.30 13.69 -4.66
C LEU A 315 -27.69 12.57 -3.82
N LYS A 316 -28.10 12.43 -2.55
CA LYS A 316 -27.70 11.29 -1.69
C LYS A 316 -28.15 9.96 -2.28
N GLN A 317 -29.43 9.84 -2.65
CA GLN A 317 -29.94 8.61 -3.28
C GLN A 317 -29.22 8.28 -4.59
N LYS A 318 -28.89 9.29 -5.41
CA LYS A 318 -28.07 9.08 -6.61
C LYS A 318 -26.68 8.55 -6.24
N GLY A 319 -26.00 9.18 -5.28
CA GLY A 319 -24.69 8.73 -4.80
C GLY A 319 -24.68 7.29 -4.29
N ASP A 320 -25.74 6.84 -3.61
CA ASP A 320 -25.86 5.44 -3.19
C ASP A 320 -26.14 4.47 -4.35
N ARG A 321 -26.95 4.86 -5.36
CA ARG A 321 -27.13 4.08 -6.61
C ARG A 321 -25.82 3.94 -7.39
N ASP A 322 -25.05 5.03 -7.51
CA ASP A 322 -23.77 5.07 -8.22
C ASP A 322 -22.70 4.24 -7.47
N LYS A 323 -22.70 4.30 -6.14
CA LYS A 323 -21.88 3.44 -5.26
C LYS A 323 -22.26 1.95 -5.38
N GLU A 324 -23.53 1.61 -5.57
CA GLU A 324 -23.96 0.25 -5.85
C GLU A 324 -23.60 -0.24 -7.26
N SER A 325 -23.70 0.62 -8.29
CA SER A 325 -23.31 0.26 -9.66
C SER A 325 -21.79 0.04 -9.74
N LEU A 326 -20.99 0.89 -9.09
CA LEU A 326 -19.54 0.69 -8.92
C LEU A 326 -19.24 -0.61 -8.16
N LYS A 327 -19.93 -0.93 -7.07
CA LYS A 327 -19.80 -2.23 -6.35
C LYS A 327 -20.18 -3.44 -7.22
N LYS A 328 -21.04 -3.29 -8.22
CA LYS A 328 -21.36 -4.36 -9.20
C LYS A 328 -20.26 -4.47 -10.25
N ALA A 329 -19.80 -3.34 -10.81
CA ALA A 329 -18.71 -3.28 -11.79
C ALA A 329 -17.39 -3.82 -11.24
N ILE A 330 -17.00 -3.47 -9.99
CA ILE A 330 -15.79 -3.96 -9.33
C ILE A 330 -15.83 -5.48 -9.12
N ARG A 331 -16.99 -6.05 -8.71
CA ARG A 331 -17.14 -7.51 -8.60
C ARG A 331 -17.02 -8.20 -9.95
N ALA A 332 -17.74 -7.71 -10.97
CA ALA A 332 -17.63 -8.22 -12.33
C ALA A 332 -16.24 -8.02 -12.96
N GLN A 333 -15.40 -7.12 -12.43
CA GLN A 333 -13.98 -6.98 -12.81
C GLN A 333 -13.10 -7.98 -12.05
N LYS A 334 -13.34 -8.21 -10.75
CA LYS A 334 -12.65 -9.23 -9.95
C LYS A 334 -12.88 -10.63 -10.53
N GLU A 335 -14.14 -10.99 -10.80
CA GLU A 335 -14.51 -12.28 -11.42
C GLU A 335 -13.87 -12.50 -12.81
N ARG A 336 -13.54 -11.42 -13.54
CA ARG A 336 -12.82 -11.50 -14.82
C ARG A 336 -11.30 -11.57 -14.64
N ALA A 337 -10.76 -10.96 -13.58
CA ALA A 337 -9.36 -11.10 -13.21
C ALA A 337 -9.07 -12.53 -12.73
N GLU A 338 -9.89 -13.05 -11.80
CA GLU A 338 -9.81 -14.42 -11.28
C GLU A 338 -9.84 -15.45 -12.42
N LYS A 339 -10.77 -15.35 -13.37
CA LYS A 339 -10.81 -16.25 -14.54
C LYS A 339 -9.61 -16.12 -15.48
N SER A 340 -8.95 -14.95 -15.52
CA SER A 340 -7.70 -14.79 -16.28
C SER A 340 -6.48 -15.31 -15.53
N GLU A 341 -6.53 -15.32 -14.20
CA GLU A 341 -5.54 -15.90 -13.29
C GLU A 341 -5.62 -17.43 -13.35
N GLU A 342 -6.82 -18.02 -13.17
CA GLU A 342 -7.11 -19.45 -13.38
C GLU A 342 -6.64 -19.95 -14.76
N TYR A 343 -6.83 -19.15 -15.82
CA TYR A 343 -6.39 -19.50 -17.18
C TYR A 343 -4.86 -19.39 -17.35
N ALA A 344 -4.22 -18.40 -16.72
CA ALA A 344 -2.77 -18.27 -16.71
C ALA A 344 -2.11 -19.41 -15.91
N GLU A 345 -2.69 -19.83 -14.78
CA GLU A 345 -2.27 -21.02 -14.03
C GLU A 345 -2.40 -22.30 -14.88
N GLN A 346 -3.51 -22.50 -15.57
CA GLN A 346 -3.70 -23.64 -16.49
C GLN A 346 -2.67 -23.66 -17.63
N LEU A 347 -2.28 -22.51 -18.16
CA LEU A 347 -1.20 -22.39 -19.14
C LEU A 347 0.18 -22.64 -18.53
N HIS A 348 0.41 -22.21 -17.27
CA HIS A 348 1.66 -22.45 -16.56
C HIS A 348 1.85 -23.94 -16.22
N VAL A 349 0.79 -24.65 -15.84
CA VAL A 349 0.84 -26.12 -15.64
C VAL A 349 1.14 -26.82 -16.96
N GLN A 350 0.45 -26.47 -18.05
CA GLN A 350 0.73 -27.01 -19.38
C GLN A 350 2.17 -26.74 -19.84
N LEU A 351 2.72 -25.55 -19.55
CA LEU A 351 4.10 -25.22 -19.86
C LEU A 351 5.08 -26.11 -19.06
N ALA A 352 4.86 -26.28 -17.76
CA ALA A 352 5.66 -27.16 -16.92
C ALA A 352 5.63 -28.63 -17.38
N ASP A 353 4.47 -29.13 -17.82
CA ASP A 353 4.35 -30.47 -18.42
C ASP A 353 5.16 -30.60 -19.72
N LYS A 354 5.24 -29.52 -20.53
CA LYS A 354 6.08 -29.51 -21.75
C LYS A 354 7.56 -29.39 -21.43
N ASP A 355 7.94 -28.57 -20.46
CA ASP A 355 9.34 -28.45 -20.02
C ASP A 355 9.84 -29.78 -19.42
N LEU A 356 9.01 -30.48 -18.65
CA LEU A 356 9.29 -31.83 -18.16
C LEU A 356 9.48 -32.84 -19.31
N TYR A 357 8.55 -32.86 -20.29
CA TYR A 357 8.66 -33.73 -21.46
C TYR A 357 9.92 -33.44 -22.31
N VAL A 358 10.30 -32.16 -22.44
CA VAL A 358 11.55 -31.76 -23.10
C VAL A 358 12.78 -32.20 -22.31
N ALA A 359 12.77 -32.09 -20.98
CA ALA A 359 13.85 -32.58 -20.11
C ALA A 359 14.01 -34.11 -20.18
N GLU A 360 12.90 -34.86 -20.21
CA GLU A 360 12.92 -36.31 -20.44
C GLU A 360 13.47 -36.65 -21.83
N ALA A 361 13.01 -35.98 -22.88
CA ALA A 361 13.50 -36.19 -24.24
C ALA A 361 15.01 -35.91 -24.35
N LEU A 362 15.51 -34.81 -23.77
CA LEU A 362 16.93 -34.49 -23.70
C LEU A 362 17.73 -35.54 -22.92
N SER A 363 17.22 -36.01 -21.77
CA SER A 363 17.85 -37.09 -21.00
C SER A 363 17.98 -38.39 -21.80
N THR A 364 16.92 -38.79 -22.53
CA THR A 364 17.01 -39.97 -23.42
C THR A 364 18.00 -39.76 -24.55
N LEU A 365 18.05 -38.57 -25.16
CA LEU A 365 18.98 -38.22 -26.24
C LEU A 365 20.45 -38.28 -25.75
N GLU A 366 20.75 -37.73 -24.58
CA GLU A 366 22.10 -37.80 -23.98
C GLU A 366 22.48 -39.26 -23.66
N SER A 367 21.51 -40.11 -23.25
CA SER A 367 21.73 -41.56 -23.06
C SER A 367 22.04 -42.29 -24.37
N TRP A 368 21.43 -41.88 -25.50
CA TRP A 368 21.71 -42.43 -26.83
C TRP A 368 23.07 -41.95 -27.34
N ARG A 369 23.38 -40.67 -27.15
CA ARG A 369 24.68 -40.07 -27.49
C ARG A 369 25.82 -40.72 -26.72
N SER A 370 25.63 -40.99 -25.42
CA SER A 370 26.60 -41.71 -24.59
C SER A 370 26.87 -43.13 -25.13
N ARG A 371 25.80 -43.89 -25.43
CA ARG A 371 25.92 -45.23 -26.05
C ARG A 371 26.58 -45.19 -27.43
N TYR A 372 26.23 -44.22 -28.28
CA TYR A 372 26.87 -44.01 -29.57
C TYR A 372 28.37 -43.71 -29.41
N ASN A 373 28.74 -42.81 -28.51
CA ASN A 373 30.14 -42.49 -28.22
C ASN A 373 30.93 -43.70 -27.71
N GLN A 374 30.28 -44.62 -26.98
CA GLN A 374 30.93 -45.87 -26.57
C GLN A 374 31.13 -46.80 -27.78
N VAL A 375 30.09 -47.06 -28.58
CA VAL A 375 30.20 -47.89 -29.80
C VAL A 375 31.24 -47.34 -30.80
N VAL A 376 31.42 -46.02 -30.87
CA VAL A 376 32.48 -45.38 -31.69
C VAL A 376 33.88 -45.66 -31.14
N LYS A 377 34.06 -45.73 -29.81
CA LYS A 377 35.33 -46.18 -29.20
C LYS A 377 35.56 -47.67 -29.46
N ASP A 378 34.57 -48.50 -29.13
CA ASP A 378 34.64 -49.96 -29.29
C ASP A 378 34.99 -50.31 -30.75
N LYS A 379 34.40 -49.60 -31.72
CA LYS A 379 34.75 -49.69 -33.15
C LYS A 379 36.21 -49.30 -33.43
N GLY A 380 36.69 -48.19 -32.87
CA GLY A 380 38.07 -47.72 -33.04
C GLY A 380 39.10 -48.68 -32.45
N ASP A 381 38.81 -49.25 -31.27
CA ASP A 381 39.64 -50.25 -30.61
C ASP A 381 39.69 -51.56 -31.44
N LEU A 382 38.57 -51.98 -32.02
CA LEU A 382 38.51 -53.11 -32.97
C LEU A 382 39.22 -52.81 -34.31
N GLU A 383 39.15 -51.57 -34.82
CA GLU A 383 39.90 -51.17 -36.01
C GLU A 383 41.42 -51.18 -35.76
N LEU A 384 41.87 -50.83 -34.55
CA LEU A 384 43.27 -50.98 -34.13
C LEU A 384 43.67 -52.47 -33.97
N GLU A 385 42.82 -53.32 -33.39
CA GLU A 385 43.06 -54.76 -33.33
C GLU A 385 43.18 -55.38 -34.74
N ILE A 386 42.32 -54.98 -35.67
CA ILE A 386 42.39 -55.41 -37.08
C ILE A 386 43.71 -54.97 -37.73
N ILE A 387 44.24 -53.78 -37.45
CA ILE A 387 45.55 -53.35 -37.94
C ILE A 387 46.66 -54.26 -37.38
N VAL A 388 46.71 -54.45 -36.06
CA VAL A 388 47.71 -55.30 -35.40
C VAL A 388 47.65 -56.76 -35.88
N LEU A 389 46.45 -57.28 -36.14
CA LEU A 389 46.28 -58.62 -36.71
C LEU A 389 46.71 -58.70 -38.18
N ASN A 390 46.48 -57.66 -39.00
CA ASN A 390 46.97 -57.62 -40.38
C ASN A 390 48.51 -57.48 -40.45
N ASP A 391 49.11 -56.67 -39.59
CA ASP A 391 50.57 -56.60 -39.44
C ASP A 391 51.12 -57.97 -39.04
N ARG A 392 50.47 -58.65 -38.09
CA ARG A 392 50.84 -60.00 -37.64
C ARG A 392 50.69 -61.06 -38.73
N VAL A 393 49.66 -60.99 -39.57
CA VAL A 393 49.50 -61.85 -40.75
C VAL A 393 50.59 -61.55 -41.78
N THR A 394 50.92 -60.28 -42.01
CA THR A 394 51.99 -59.87 -42.92
C THR A 394 53.36 -60.38 -42.47
N ASP A 395 53.67 -60.27 -41.18
CA ASP A 395 54.85 -60.88 -40.54
C ASP A 395 54.92 -62.40 -40.77
N LEU A 396 53.80 -63.11 -40.59
CA LEU A 396 53.75 -64.57 -40.77
C LEU A 396 53.87 -64.98 -42.24
N VAL A 397 53.29 -64.21 -43.18
CA VAL A 397 53.45 -64.41 -44.62
C VAL A 397 54.90 -64.16 -45.04
N ASN A 398 55.53 -63.09 -44.54
CA ASN A 398 56.96 -62.83 -44.78
C ASN A 398 57.85 -63.96 -44.22
N GLN A 399 57.56 -64.45 -43.01
CA GLN A 399 58.26 -65.60 -42.43
C GLN A 399 58.08 -66.86 -43.27
N GLN A 400 56.85 -67.16 -43.72
CA GLN A 400 56.58 -68.28 -44.62
C GLN A 400 57.36 -68.13 -45.95
N GLN A 401 57.33 -66.95 -46.59
CA GLN A 401 58.06 -66.72 -47.83
C GLN A 401 59.57 -66.95 -47.66
N THR A 402 60.20 -66.43 -46.60
CA THR A 402 61.64 -66.66 -46.36
C THR A 402 61.98 -68.11 -46.02
N LEU A 403 61.02 -68.90 -45.52
CA LEU A 403 61.18 -70.35 -45.35
C LEU A 403 61.00 -71.10 -46.67
N GLU A 404 60.02 -70.72 -47.51
CA GLU A 404 59.85 -71.27 -48.85
C GLU A 404 61.03 -70.95 -49.78
N GLU A 405 61.66 -69.78 -49.62
CA GLU A 405 62.89 -69.39 -50.30
C GLU A 405 64.08 -70.23 -49.86
N LYS A 406 64.30 -70.44 -48.55
CA LYS A 406 65.34 -71.36 -48.05
C LYS A 406 65.10 -72.80 -48.49
N MET A 407 63.86 -73.29 -48.43
CA MET A 407 63.50 -74.63 -48.91
C MET A 407 63.70 -74.79 -50.43
N ARG A 408 63.58 -73.70 -51.19
CA ARG A 408 63.87 -73.64 -52.63
C ARG A 408 65.39 -73.69 -52.85
N GLU A 409 66.17 -72.86 -52.17
CA GLU A 409 67.63 -72.85 -52.20
C GLU A 409 68.23 -74.22 -51.78
N ASP A 410 67.76 -74.80 -50.67
CA ASP A 410 68.21 -76.11 -50.18
C ASP A 410 67.94 -77.22 -51.22
N ARG A 411 66.73 -77.26 -51.79
CA ARG A 411 66.36 -78.21 -52.83
C ARG A 411 67.19 -78.00 -54.11
N ASP A 412 67.40 -76.76 -54.52
CA ASP A 412 68.13 -76.47 -55.73
C ASP A 412 69.64 -76.79 -55.54
N SER A 413 70.18 -76.63 -54.33
CA SER A 413 71.51 -77.15 -53.93
C SER A 413 71.59 -78.69 -53.92
N LEU A 414 70.51 -79.38 -53.56
CA LEU A 414 70.42 -80.85 -53.64
C LEU A 414 70.40 -81.31 -55.10
N VAL A 415 69.66 -80.59 -55.95
CA VAL A 415 69.62 -80.83 -57.40
C VAL A 415 70.98 -80.56 -58.06
N GLU A 416 71.70 -79.50 -57.68
CA GLU A 416 73.06 -79.27 -58.17
C GLU A 416 74.04 -80.38 -57.71
N ARG A 417 73.99 -80.76 -56.43
CA ARG A 417 74.78 -81.89 -55.90
C ARG A 417 74.49 -83.19 -56.64
N LEU A 418 73.23 -83.47 -56.96
CA LEU A 418 72.80 -84.66 -57.69
C LEU A 418 73.21 -84.63 -59.17
N HIS A 419 73.13 -83.48 -59.85
CA HIS A 419 73.67 -83.31 -61.20
C HIS A 419 75.18 -83.57 -61.23
N ARG A 420 75.92 -83.00 -60.27
CA ARG A 420 77.37 -83.23 -60.16
C ARG A 420 77.70 -84.70 -59.89
N GLN A 421 77.02 -85.37 -58.96
CA GLN A 421 77.18 -86.81 -58.74
C GLN A 421 76.82 -87.65 -59.98
N THR A 422 75.83 -87.22 -60.76
CA THR A 422 75.45 -87.88 -62.03
C THR A 422 76.53 -87.69 -63.10
N ALA A 423 77.17 -86.53 -63.16
CA ALA A 423 78.32 -86.27 -64.03
C ALA A 423 79.56 -87.07 -63.61
N GLU A 424 79.87 -87.12 -62.31
CA GLU A 424 80.93 -87.96 -61.72
C GLU A 424 80.70 -89.43 -62.06
N TYR A 425 79.49 -89.96 -61.81
CA TYR A 425 79.10 -91.33 -62.17
C TYR A 425 79.24 -91.61 -63.67
N SER A 426 78.82 -90.66 -64.53
CA SER A 426 78.92 -90.80 -65.99
C SER A 426 80.39 -90.82 -66.45
N ALA A 427 81.26 -90.02 -65.84
CA ALA A 427 82.71 -90.05 -66.09
C ALA A 427 83.33 -91.38 -65.64
N PHE A 428 83.00 -91.87 -64.45
CA PHE A 428 83.45 -93.19 -63.98
C PHE A 428 82.95 -94.33 -64.89
N LYS A 429 81.73 -94.23 -65.42
CA LYS A 429 81.19 -95.20 -66.39
C LYS A 429 81.96 -95.18 -67.71
N LEU A 430 82.25 -94.00 -68.26
CA LEU A 430 83.06 -93.86 -69.47
C LEU A 430 84.48 -94.41 -69.28
N GLU A 431 85.11 -94.15 -68.13
CA GLU A 431 86.42 -94.70 -67.79
C GLU A 431 86.38 -96.23 -67.60
N ASN A 432 85.30 -96.77 -67.04
CA ASN A 432 85.09 -98.21 -66.93
C ASN A 432 84.98 -98.90 -68.31
N GLU A 433 84.23 -98.31 -69.25
CA GLU A 433 84.19 -98.81 -70.64
C GLU A 433 85.54 -98.63 -71.36
N ARG A 434 86.28 -97.56 -71.10
CA ARG A 434 87.65 -97.36 -71.62
C ARG A 434 88.60 -98.46 -71.12
N LEU A 435 88.51 -98.83 -69.85
CA LEU A 435 89.31 -99.92 -69.26
C LEU A 435 88.91 -101.30 -69.80
N LYS A 436 87.62 -101.59 -70.01
CA LYS A 436 87.15 -102.82 -70.70
C LYS A 436 87.69 -102.90 -72.13
N ALA A 437 87.57 -101.82 -72.90
CA ALA A 437 88.09 -101.74 -74.27
C ALA A 437 89.63 -101.90 -74.32
N SER A 438 90.34 -101.50 -73.26
CA SER A 438 91.78 -101.76 -73.09
C SER A 438 92.11 -103.19 -72.65
N PHE A 439 91.16 -103.93 -72.08
CA PHE A 439 91.37 -105.29 -71.57
C PHE A 439 91.24 -106.35 -72.68
N ALA A 440 90.22 -106.24 -73.54
CA ALA A 440 89.99 -107.19 -74.65
C ALA A 440 91.25 -107.48 -75.52
N PRO A 441 92.02 -106.50 -76.03
CA PRO A 441 93.22 -106.77 -76.81
C PRO A 441 94.43 -107.30 -76.00
N MET A 442 94.35 -107.33 -74.66
CA MET A 442 95.30 -108.04 -73.80
C MET A 442 94.89 -109.51 -73.62
N GLU A 443 93.59 -109.76 -73.49
CA GLU A 443 92.98 -111.09 -73.40
C GLU A 443 93.13 -111.87 -74.71
N ASP A 444 92.90 -111.24 -75.87
CA ASP A 444 93.15 -111.82 -77.20
C ASP A 444 94.61 -112.26 -77.38
N LYS A 445 95.58 -111.44 -76.93
CA LYS A 445 97.01 -111.78 -76.98
C LYS A 445 97.34 -112.99 -76.09
N LEU A 446 96.77 -113.05 -74.89
CA LEU A 446 96.94 -114.18 -73.99
C LEU A 446 96.39 -115.48 -74.61
N ASN A 447 95.21 -115.41 -75.24
CA ASN A 447 94.61 -116.52 -75.96
C ASN A 447 95.45 -116.96 -77.17
N GLN A 448 95.98 -116.01 -77.96
CA GLN A 448 96.86 -116.30 -79.09
C GLN A 448 98.13 -117.04 -78.66
N SER A 449 98.84 -116.54 -77.64
CA SER A 449 100.01 -117.22 -77.08
C SER A 449 99.67 -118.59 -76.49
N HIS A 450 98.45 -118.78 -75.96
CA HIS A 450 98.02 -120.10 -75.50
C HIS A 450 97.85 -121.12 -76.65
N LEU A 451 97.31 -120.70 -77.81
CA LEU A 451 97.26 -121.56 -79.00
C LEU A 451 98.65 -121.90 -79.56
N GLU A 452 99.56 -120.92 -79.61
CA GLU A 452 100.95 -121.12 -80.05
C GLU A 452 101.66 -122.16 -79.16
N VAL A 453 101.49 -122.06 -77.84
CA VAL A 453 102.00 -123.06 -76.88
C VAL A 453 101.38 -124.45 -77.12
N GLN A 454 100.08 -124.56 -77.43
CA GLN A 454 99.48 -125.86 -77.75
C GLN A 454 100.02 -126.48 -79.05
N GLN A 455 100.24 -125.68 -80.11
CA GLN A 455 100.82 -126.17 -81.37
C GLN A 455 102.26 -126.68 -81.18
N LEU A 456 103.09 -125.94 -80.42
CA LEU A 456 104.44 -126.39 -80.06
C LEU A 456 104.42 -127.68 -79.24
N LYS A 457 103.46 -127.82 -78.31
CA LYS A 457 103.30 -129.04 -77.50
C LYS A 457 102.91 -130.26 -78.34
N ALA A 458 102.13 -130.06 -79.41
CA ALA A 458 101.78 -131.11 -80.36
C ALA A 458 102.95 -131.50 -81.29
N SER A 459 103.76 -130.53 -81.74
CA SER A 459 104.91 -130.83 -82.62
C SER A 459 106.01 -131.59 -81.88
N VAL A 460 106.33 -131.24 -80.63
CA VAL A 460 107.25 -131.99 -79.77
C VAL A 460 106.81 -133.45 -79.65
N LYS A 461 105.53 -133.71 -79.39
CA LYS A 461 104.99 -135.07 -79.22
C LYS A 461 105.10 -135.94 -80.48
N ASN A 462 105.05 -135.34 -81.68
CA ASN A 462 105.32 -136.06 -82.93
C ASN A 462 106.81 -136.43 -83.07
N TYR A 463 107.73 -135.54 -82.69
CA TYR A 463 109.16 -135.84 -82.71
C TYR A 463 109.54 -136.93 -81.69
N GLU A 464 108.93 -136.94 -80.50
CA GLU A 464 109.08 -138.02 -79.52
C GLU A 464 108.69 -139.39 -80.12
N GLY A 465 107.53 -139.48 -80.78
CA GLY A 465 107.08 -140.71 -81.45
C GLY A 465 107.96 -141.17 -82.61
N MET A 466 108.57 -140.24 -83.36
CA MET A 466 109.57 -140.60 -84.38
C MET A 466 110.85 -141.15 -83.75
N ILE A 467 111.32 -140.54 -82.66
CA ILE A 467 112.53 -140.97 -81.93
C ILE A 467 112.37 -142.38 -81.37
N ASP A 468 111.21 -142.73 -80.79
CA ASP A 468 110.99 -144.06 -80.21
C ASP A 468 110.85 -145.17 -81.26
N ASN A 469 110.33 -144.86 -82.45
CA ASN A 469 110.39 -145.77 -83.60
C ASN A 469 111.84 -146.03 -84.03
N TYR A 470 112.68 -145.00 -84.15
CA TYR A 470 114.09 -145.18 -84.49
C TYR A 470 114.87 -145.96 -83.40
N LYS A 471 114.62 -145.71 -82.10
CA LYS A 471 115.20 -146.51 -81.00
C LYS A 471 114.84 -147.99 -81.14
N SER A 472 113.57 -148.30 -81.42
CA SER A 472 113.08 -149.68 -81.58
C SER A 472 113.72 -150.37 -82.79
N GLN A 473 113.89 -149.64 -83.90
CA GLN A 473 114.53 -150.15 -85.11
C GLN A 473 116.02 -150.44 -84.89
N VAL A 474 116.74 -149.58 -84.16
CA VAL A 474 118.15 -149.78 -83.77
C VAL A 474 118.33 -150.95 -82.80
N MET A 475 117.40 -151.14 -81.84
CA MET A 475 117.45 -152.29 -80.94
C MET A 475 117.25 -153.62 -81.67
N LYS A 476 116.41 -153.65 -82.72
CA LYS A 476 116.18 -154.87 -83.52
C LYS A 476 117.43 -155.30 -84.29
N THR A 477 118.06 -154.37 -85.03
CA THR A 477 119.31 -154.68 -85.77
C THR A 477 120.49 -154.99 -84.85
N ARG A 478 120.47 -154.51 -83.60
CA ARG A 478 121.48 -154.87 -82.60
C ARG A 478 121.34 -156.33 -82.14
N LEU A 479 120.13 -156.78 -81.82
CA LEU A 479 119.88 -158.19 -81.49
C LEU A 479 120.23 -159.13 -82.65
N GLU A 480 119.89 -158.75 -83.88
CA GLU A 480 120.23 -159.50 -85.10
C GLU A 480 121.76 -159.60 -85.31
N ALA A 481 122.51 -158.55 -84.95
CA ALA A 481 123.97 -158.57 -85.01
C ALA A 481 124.62 -159.42 -83.90
N ASP A 482 124.11 -159.34 -82.67
CA ASP A 482 124.59 -160.12 -81.53
C ASP A 482 124.35 -161.64 -81.75
N GLU A 483 123.23 -162.01 -82.39
CA GLU A 483 122.89 -163.40 -82.73
C GLU A 483 123.79 -163.99 -83.83
N VAL A 484 124.16 -163.18 -84.84
CA VAL A 484 125.17 -163.54 -85.86
C VAL A 484 126.57 -163.67 -85.25
N ALA A 485 126.95 -162.78 -84.35
CA ALA A 485 128.22 -162.87 -83.63
C ALA A 485 128.31 -164.18 -82.80
N ALA A 486 127.21 -164.56 -82.14
CA ALA A 486 127.10 -165.81 -81.41
C ALA A 486 127.08 -167.06 -82.32
N GLN A 487 126.84 -166.94 -83.62
CA GLN A 487 126.98 -168.04 -84.59
C GLN A 487 128.44 -168.16 -85.08
N LEU A 488 129.08 -167.04 -85.40
CA LEU A 488 130.52 -166.97 -85.71
C LEU A 488 131.38 -167.60 -84.61
N GLU A 489 131.13 -167.23 -83.35
CA GLU A 489 131.92 -167.72 -82.20
C GLU A 489 131.74 -169.24 -81.94
N ARG A 490 130.71 -169.87 -82.51
CA ARG A 490 130.54 -171.34 -82.53
C ARG A 490 131.33 -171.98 -83.68
N CYS A 491 131.25 -171.43 -84.90
CA CYS A 491 132.03 -171.89 -86.05
C CYS A 491 133.55 -171.77 -85.81
N ASP A 492 134.01 -170.76 -85.05
CA ASP A 492 135.43 -170.63 -84.65
C ASP A 492 135.86 -171.73 -83.66
N LYS A 493 134.97 -172.15 -82.76
CA LYS A 493 135.24 -173.24 -81.80
C LYS A 493 135.32 -174.59 -82.52
N GLU A 494 134.45 -174.86 -83.49
CA GLU A 494 134.51 -176.05 -84.35
C GLU A 494 135.74 -176.04 -85.27
N ASN A 495 136.07 -174.92 -85.91
CA ASN A 495 137.30 -174.78 -86.71
C ASN A 495 138.57 -175.08 -85.90
N LYS A 496 138.58 -174.70 -84.61
CA LYS A 496 139.72 -174.93 -83.72
C LYS A 496 139.88 -176.42 -83.38
N ILE A 497 138.78 -177.11 -83.10
CA ILE A 497 138.76 -178.57 -82.87
C ILE A 497 139.27 -179.30 -84.12
N LEU A 498 138.72 -178.99 -85.31
CA LEU A 498 139.13 -179.61 -86.57
C LEU A 498 140.62 -179.36 -86.91
N LYS A 499 141.16 -178.18 -86.56
CA LYS A 499 142.60 -177.91 -86.66
C LYS A 499 143.44 -178.77 -85.73
N ASP A 500 143.03 -178.91 -84.47
CA ASP A 500 143.78 -179.66 -83.46
C ASP A 500 143.69 -181.17 -83.65
N GLU A 501 142.64 -181.68 -84.30
CA GLU A 501 142.53 -183.07 -84.75
C GLU A 501 143.40 -183.32 -85.99
N MET A 502 143.31 -182.50 -87.04
CA MET A 502 144.16 -182.63 -88.22
C MET A 502 145.65 -182.45 -87.90
N ASN A 503 146.01 -181.59 -86.94
CA ASN A 503 147.40 -181.49 -86.45
C ASN A 503 147.89 -182.79 -85.78
N LYS A 504 147.03 -183.52 -85.04
CA LYS A 504 147.38 -184.80 -84.42
C LYS A 504 147.56 -185.90 -85.47
N GLU A 505 146.72 -185.92 -86.51
CA GLU A 505 146.90 -186.85 -87.63
C GLU A 505 148.18 -186.55 -88.44
N ILE A 506 148.48 -185.27 -88.68
CA ILE A 506 149.75 -184.83 -89.31
C ILE A 506 150.96 -185.24 -88.46
N GLU A 507 150.90 -185.14 -87.13
CA GLU A 507 151.97 -185.65 -86.27
C GLU A 507 152.08 -187.18 -86.27
N ALA A 508 150.96 -187.90 -86.27
CA ALA A 508 150.97 -189.36 -86.36
C ALA A 508 151.61 -189.82 -87.68
N ALA A 509 151.19 -189.23 -88.80
CA ALA A 509 151.77 -189.47 -90.13
C ALA A 509 153.26 -189.10 -90.17
N ARG A 510 153.68 -187.97 -89.58
CA ARG A 510 155.10 -187.60 -89.48
C ARG A 510 155.94 -188.65 -88.76
N ARG A 511 155.47 -189.16 -87.62
CA ARG A 511 156.19 -190.22 -86.87
C ARG A 511 156.24 -191.54 -87.65
N GLN A 512 155.19 -191.86 -88.40
CA GLN A 512 155.13 -193.05 -89.25
C GLN A 512 156.07 -192.97 -90.47
N PHE A 513 156.14 -191.81 -91.14
CA PHE A 513 157.13 -191.57 -92.20
C PHE A 513 158.56 -191.49 -91.67
N GLN A 514 158.77 -191.04 -90.42
CA GLN A 514 160.10 -191.02 -89.80
C GLN A 514 160.67 -192.42 -89.54
N SER A 515 159.85 -193.44 -89.23
CA SER A 515 160.37 -194.82 -89.15
C SER A 515 160.75 -195.35 -90.53
N GLN A 516 159.91 -195.12 -91.55
CA GLN A 516 160.19 -195.52 -92.93
C GLN A 516 161.45 -194.83 -93.51
N LEU A 517 161.80 -193.63 -93.05
CA LEU A 517 163.03 -192.95 -93.45
C LEU A 517 164.29 -193.60 -92.85
N ALA A 518 164.19 -194.16 -91.64
CA ALA A 518 165.31 -194.83 -90.98
C ALA A 518 165.68 -196.16 -91.66
N ASP A 519 164.67 -196.93 -92.08
CA ASP A 519 164.86 -198.20 -92.81
C ASP A 519 165.57 -198.00 -94.16
N LEU A 520 165.33 -196.87 -94.83
CA LEU A 520 165.99 -196.49 -96.09
C LEU A 520 167.46 -196.08 -95.91
N GLN A 521 167.88 -195.68 -94.71
CA GLN A 521 169.17 -195.01 -94.52
C GLN A 521 170.38 -195.97 -94.47
N GLN A 522 170.17 -197.29 -94.43
CA GLN A 522 171.27 -198.28 -94.43
C GLN A 522 171.74 -198.71 -95.83
N LEU A 523 170.99 -198.42 -96.90
CA LEU A 523 171.37 -198.79 -98.27
C LEU A 523 172.78 -198.33 -98.70
N PRO A 524 173.25 -197.10 -98.38
CA PRO A 524 174.56 -196.62 -98.82
C PRO A 524 175.75 -197.43 -98.27
N ASP A 525 175.69 -197.89 -97.03
CA ASP A 525 176.79 -198.64 -96.41
C ASP A 525 176.80 -200.12 -96.80
N ILE A 526 175.62 -200.69 -97.13
CA ILE A 526 175.52 -201.99 -97.80
C ILE A 526 176.23 -201.93 -99.18
N LEU A 527 176.08 -200.82 -99.92
CA LEU A 527 176.74 -200.63 -101.21
C LEU A 527 178.29 -200.63 -101.10
N LYS A 528 178.85 -199.97 -100.09
CA LYS A 528 180.31 -199.95 -99.84
C LYS A 528 180.88 -201.35 -99.60
N ILE A 529 180.14 -202.22 -98.91
CA ILE A 529 180.56 -203.62 -98.67
C ILE A 529 180.67 -204.39 -100.01
N THR A 530 179.86 -204.05 -101.01
CA THR A 530 179.97 -204.64 -102.36
C THR A 530 181.07 -204.00 -103.21
N GLU A 531 181.29 -202.69 -103.16
CA GLU A 531 182.34 -202.01 -103.94
C GLU A 531 183.76 -202.36 -103.46
N ALA A 532 184.00 -202.43 -102.14
CA ALA A 532 185.31 -202.77 -101.60
C ALA A 532 185.81 -204.16 -102.05
N LYS A 533 184.89 -205.13 -102.17
CA LYS A 533 185.20 -206.49 -102.67
C LYS A 533 185.50 -206.52 -104.17
N LEU A 534 184.99 -205.56 -104.95
CA LEU A 534 185.30 -205.45 -106.37
C LEU A 534 186.70 -204.88 -106.60
N ALA A 535 187.12 -203.91 -105.77
CA ALA A 535 188.41 -203.24 -105.89
C ALA A 535 189.61 -204.18 -105.65
N GLU A 536 189.62 -204.99 -104.58
CA GLU A 536 190.79 -205.82 -104.25
C GLU A 536 190.98 -207.00 -105.22
N CYS A 537 189.93 -207.44 -105.91
CA CYS A 537 190.03 -208.35 -107.05
C CYS A 537 190.71 -207.72 -108.28
N GLN A 538 190.69 -206.39 -108.43
CA GLN A 538 191.39 -205.68 -109.51
C GLN A 538 192.87 -205.47 -109.20
N ASP A 539 193.22 -205.18 -107.94
CA ASP A 539 194.62 -204.96 -107.53
C ASP A 539 195.45 -206.25 -107.58
N GLN A 540 194.84 -207.40 -107.27
CA GLN A 540 195.45 -208.71 -107.52
C GLN A 540 195.71 -208.95 -109.03
N LEU A 541 194.86 -208.45 -109.92
CA LEU A 541 195.05 -208.56 -111.37
C LEU A 541 196.22 -207.68 -111.85
N GLN A 542 196.27 -206.41 -111.44
CA GLN A 542 197.37 -205.49 -111.75
C GLN A 542 198.74 -206.00 -111.30
N GLY A 543 198.81 -206.68 -110.15
CA GLY A 543 200.06 -207.08 -109.52
C GLY A 543 201.00 -207.90 -110.42
N TYR A 544 200.44 -208.69 -111.35
CA TYR A 544 201.22 -209.56 -112.24
C TYR A 544 201.79 -208.84 -113.46
N GLU A 545 201.17 -207.75 -113.93
CA GLU A 545 201.65 -206.99 -115.09
C GLU A 545 203.03 -206.37 -114.85
N ARG A 546 203.25 -205.79 -113.66
CA ARG A 546 204.54 -205.16 -113.30
C ARG A 546 205.69 -206.15 -113.08
N LYS A 547 205.41 -207.47 -112.94
CA LYS A 547 206.44 -208.52 -113.04
C LYS A 547 206.76 -208.86 -114.49
N ASN A 548 205.75 -208.86 -115.37
CA ASN A 548 205.89 -209.18 -116.78
C ASN A 548 206.64 -208.09 -117.56
N ILE A 549 206.41 -206.81 -117.21
CA ILE A 549 207.01 -205.64 -117.86
C ILE A 549 208.55 -205.68 -117.81
N ASP A 550 209.21 -205.25 -116.73
CA ASP A 550 210.63 -204.86 -116.84
C ASP A 550 211.69 -205.85 -116.33
N LEU A 551 211.33 -207.13 -116.43
CA LEU A 551 212.27 -208.11 -116.98
C LEU A 551 212.72 -207.72 -118.41
N THR A 552 211.89 -206.99 -119.18
CA THR A 552 212.22 -206.45 -120.51
C THR A 552 213.29 -205.34 -120.48
N ALA A 553 213.34 -204.50 -119.45
CA ALA A 553 214.45 -203.55 -119.25
C ALA A 553 215.81 -204.26 -119.07
N ILE A 554 215.84 -205.42 -118.41
CA ILE A 554 217.05 -206.26 -118.29
C ILE A 554 217.49 -206.76 -119.68
N ILE A 555 216.53 -207.16 -120.53
CA ILE A 555 216.79 -207.60 -121.91
C ILE A 555 217.28 -206.44 -122.79
N SER A 556 216.86 -205.21 -122.49
CA SER A 556 217.14 -204.03 -123.32
C SER A 556 218.61 -203.64 -123.32
N ASP A 557 219.11 -202.83 -122.36
CA ASP A 557 220.38 -202.13 -122.55
C ASP A 557 221.62 -202.72 -121.87
N LEU A 558 221.57 -204.05 -121.69
CA LEU A 558 222.72 -204.87 -122.05
C LEU A 558 223.14 -204.71 -123.53
N ARG A 559 222.24 -204.27 -124.44
CA ARG A 559 222.54 -203.96 -125.85
C ARG A 559 223.40 -202.69 -126.03
N SER A 560 223.05 -201.53 -125.47
CA SER A 560 223.81 -200.28 -125.76
C SER A 560 225.20 -200.18 -125.14
N ARG A 561 225.58 -201.15 -124.27
CA ARG A 561 227.00 -201.48 -123.97
C ARG A 561 227.90 -201.53 -125.22
N VAL A 562 227.34 -201.81 -126.38
CA VAL A 562 228.04 -202.13 -127.63
C VAL A 562 228.39 -200.88 -128.48
N ARG A 563 227.82 -199.69 -128.22
CA ARG A 563 227.99 -198.54 -129.16
C ARG A 563 229.25 -197.70 -128.97
N ASP A 564 229.43 -197.00 -127.86
CA ASP A 564 230.28 -195.79 -127.85
C ASP A 564 231.75 -196.01 -127.44
N TRP A 565 232.34 -197.13 -127.90
CA TRP A 565 233.79 -197.26 -128.06
C TRP A 565 234.17 -197.68 -129.50
N GLN A 566 233.86 -196.80 -130.45
CA GLN A 566 234.30 -196.79 -131.87
C GLN A 566 233.55 -197.82 -132.78
N LYS A 567 233.56 -197.74 -134.13
CA LYS A 567 234.39 -196.96 -135.08
C LYS A 567 233.71 -196.80 -136.46
N GLY A 568 234.05 -195.75 -137.22
CA GLY A 568 233.55 -195.55 -138.60
C GLY A 568 234.37 -194.57 -139.46
N SER A 569 235.58 -194.96 -139.85
CA SER A 569 236.50 -194.28 -140.81
C SER A 569 236.89 -192.81 -140.57
N HIS A 570 238.18 -192.62 -140.31
CA HIS A 570 238.99 -191.44 -140.70
C HIS A 570 239.05 -191.43 -142.25
N GLU A 571 239.06 -190.27 -142.92
CA GLU A 571 239.98 -190.15 -144.07
C GLU A 571 241.38 -190.06 -143.46
N LEU A 572 242.37 -190.84 -143.93
CA LEU A 572 243.72 -191.05 -143.36
C LEU A 572 243.85 -192.15 -142.26
N THR A 573 244.59 -193.22 -142.55
CA THR A 573 244.91 -194.41 -141.70
C THR A 573 243.78 -195.29 -141.14
N ARG A 574 242.65 -194.74 -140.66
CA ARG A 574 241.52 -195.35 -139.90
C ARG A 574 240.76 -196.54 -140.52
N ALA A 575 241.37 -197.24 -141.46
CA ALA A 575 240.92 -198.43 -142.16
C ALA A 575 240.54 -199.61 -141.25
N GLY A 576 240.11 -200.70 -141.89
CA GLY A 576 239.80 -201.98 -141.24
C GLY A 576 240.98 -202.52 -140.41
N ALA A 577 240.85 -202.45 -139.08
CA ALA A 577 241.74 -203.08 -138.11
C ALA A 577 241.30 -204.54 -137.80
N ARG A 578 240.88 -205.26 -138.84
CA ARG A 578 240.15 -206.54 -138.89
C ARG A 578 238.61 -206.57 -138.81
N ILE A 579 237.83 -205.83 -138.03
CA ILE A 579 238.01 -205.06 -136.77
C ILE A 579 237.78 -206.01 -135.57
N PRO A 580 238.30 -205.77 -134.34
CA PRO A 580 238.00 -206.62 -133.20
C PRO A 580 236.51 -206.51 -132.78
N ARG A 581 235.73 -207.59 -132.71
CA ARG A 581 235.89 -208.87 -131.98
C ARG A 581 235.37 -208.78 -130.55
#